data_AF-A0A7V1LSJ9-F1
#
_entry.id   AF-A0A7V1LSJ9-F1
#
_cell.length_a   1.000
_cell.length_b   1.000
_cell.length_c   1.000
_cell.angle_alpha   90.00
_cell.angle_beta   90.00
_cell.angle_gamma   90.00
#
_symmetry.space_group_name_H-M   'P 1'
#
loop_
_entity.id
_entity.type
_entity.pdbx_description
1 polymer ?
#
loop_
_entity_poly.entity_id
_entity_poly.type
_entity_poly.pdbx_seq_one_letter_code
_entity_poly.pdbx_strand_id
1 'polypeptide(L)' 'MNKMKLNKGLPVRNEVKAGYKKTEIGLIPKDWKVVILGEIGTFKNGINKGAEDFGFGYPFVNLLDVFG' A
#
# COMPACT_ATOMS: atom_id res chain seq x y z
N MET A 1 34.86 9.12 -27.53
CA MET A 1 33.81 8.08 -27.51
C MET A 1 33.12 8.10 -26.15
N ASN A 2 31.89 8.61 -26.09
CA ASN A 2 31.14 8.91 -24.87
C ASN A 2 30.51 7.63 -24.30
N LYS A 3 30.81 7.25 -23.05
CA LYS A 3 30.09 6.16 -22.37
C LYS A 3 29.29 6.71 -21.18
N MET A 4 27.98 6.74 -21.43
CA MET A 4 26.82 6.88 -20.54
C MET A 4 27.09 6.94 -19.03
N LYS A 5 26.64 8.03 -18.40
CA LYS A 5 26.43 8.09 -16.95
C LYS A 5 25.31 7.11 -16.58
N LEU A 6 25.66 6.05 -15.87
CA LEU A 6 24.70 5.13 -15.29
C LEU A 6 23.90 5.87 -14.21
N ASN A 7 22.58 5.95 -14.35
CA ASN A 7 21.67 6.43 -13.31
C ASN A 7 21.77 5.46 -12.12
N LYS A 8 22.67 5.74 -11.17
CA LYS A 8 22.68 5.05 -9.88
C LYS A 8 21.48 5.57 -9.11
N GLY A 9 20.42 4.75 -9.01
CA GLY A 9 19.37 4.97 -8.01
C GLY A 9 20.01 5.20 -6.64
N LEU A 10 19.34 5.98 -5.79
CA LEU A 10 19.81 6.30 -4.44
C LEU A 10 20.37 5.05 -3.75
N PRO A 11 21.51 5.14 -3.03
CA PRO A 11 22.10 3.97 -2.39
C PRO A 11 21.07 3.35 -1.45
N VAL A 12 20.67 2.11 -1.74
CA VAL A 12 19.91 1.28 -0.80
C VAL A 12 20.79 1.13 0.44
N ARG A 13 20.47 1.88 1.50
CA ARG A 13 21.22 1.82 2.75
C ARG A 13 21.02 0.42 3.33
N ASN A 14 22.02 -0.44 3.16
CA ASN A 14 22.03 -1.83 3.65
C ASN A 14 22.45 -1.94 5.13
N GLU A 15 22.62 -0.81 5.83
CA GLU A 15 22.96 -0.78 7.25
C GLU A 15 21.71 -0.88 8.12
N VAL A 16 21.66 -1.90 8.97
CA VAL A 16 20.59 -2.06 9.96
C VAL A 16 20.82 -1.06 11.09
N LYS A 17 19.99 -0.02 11.16
CA LYS A 17 20.00 0.94 12.27
C LYS A 17 19.40 0.31 13.53
N ALA A 18 19.80 0.80 14.70
CA ALA A 18 19.16 0.44 15.97
C ALA A 18 17.64 0.66 15.89
N GLY A 19 16.87 -0.31 16.37
CA GLY A 19 15.40 -0.28 16.31
C GLY A 19 14.79 -0.84 15.02
N TYR A 20 15.59 -1.24 14.03
CA TYR A 20 15.11 -1.83 12.78
C TYR A 20 15.57 -3.29 12.61
N LYS A 21 14.87 -4.04 11.76
CA LYS A 21 15.25 -5.37 11.31
C LYS A 21 15.15 -5.48 9.79
N LYS A 22 16.01 -6.30 9.20
CA LYS A 22 15.96 -6.62 7.76
C LYS A 22 14.93 -7.71 7.51
N THR A 23 14.10 -7.50 6.49
CA THR A 23 13.11 -8.46 5.99
C THR A 23 13.18 -8.53 4.46
N GLU A 24 12.42 -9.43 3.85
CA GLU A 24 12.33 -9.56 2.40
C GLU A 24 11.78 -8.30 1.71
N ILE A 25 10.95 -7.52 2.42
CA ILE A 25 10.37 -6.26 1.93
C ILE A 25 11.18 -5.02 2.34
N GLY A 26 12.37 -5.21 2.93
CA GLY A 26 13.28 -4.13 3.32
C GLY A 26 13.45 -3.99 4.84
N LEU A 27 13.93 -2.81 5.27
CA LEU A 27 14.11 -2.47 6.67
C LEU A 27 12.80 -1.97 7.27
N ILE A 28 12.36 -2.61 8.35
CA ILE A 28 11.16 -2.21 9.11
C ILE A 28 11.48 -2.07 10.59
N PRO A 29 10.64 -1.37 11.39
CA PRO A 29 10.79 -1.33 12.84
C PRO A 29 10.83 -2.75 13.45
N LYS A 30 11.63 -2.92 14.50
CA LYS A 30 11.90 -4.23 15.12
C LYS A 30 10.64 -4.87 15.70
N ASP A 31 9.74 -4.06 16.22
CA ASP A 31 8.44 -4.39 16.82
C ASP A 31 7.35 -4.73 15.79
N TRP A 32 7.49 -4.29 14.53
CA TRP A 32 6.51 -4.58 13.49
C TRP A 32 6.56 -6.05 13.04
N LYS A 33 5.42 -6.69 12.82
CA LYS A 33 5.32 -8.04 12.25
C LYS A 33 5.00 -7.95 10.76
N VAL A 34 5.72 -8.71 9.92
CA VAL A 34 5.33 -8.94 8.53
C VAL A 34 4.23 -10.00 8.52
N VAL A 35 3.09 -9.67 7.94
CA VAL A 35 1.91 -10.53 7.84
C VAL A 35 1.31 -10.43 6.45
N ILE A 36 0.59 -11.47 6.02
CA ILE A 36 -0.20 -11.42 4.79
C ILE A 36 -1.48 -10.61 5.06
N LEU A 37 -1.98 -9.81 4.10
CA LEU A 37 -3.19 -9.01 4.28
C LEU A 37 -4.41 -9.83 4.76
N GLY A 38 -4.52 -11.07 4.31
CA GLY A 38 -5.57 -12.00 4.74
C GLY A 38 -5.51 -12.39 6.23
N GLU A 39 -4.37 -12.21 6.90
CA GLU A 39 -4.25 -12.45 8.35
C GLU A 39 -4.90 -11.35 9.20
N ILE A 40 -5.05 -10.14 8.65
CA ILE A 40 -5.57 -8.97 9.37
C ILE A 40 -6.98 -8.54 8.93
N GLY A 41 -7.51 -9.14 7.86
CA GLY A 41 -8.86 -8.84 7.40
C GLY A 41 -9.29 -9.63 6.18
N THR A 42 -10.60 -9.60 5.92
CA THR A 42 -11.21 -10.18 4.73
C THR A 42 -11.49 -9.10 3.71
N PHE A 43 -11.12 -9.34 2.46
CA PHE A 43 -11.48 -8.44 1.37
C PHE A 43 -12.99 -8.46 1.12
N LYS A 44 -13.59 -7.28 0.97
CA LYS A 44 -14.99 -7.11 0.54
C LYS A 44 -15.00 -6.40 -0.80
N ASN A 45 -15.66 -7.00 -1.79
CA ASN A 45 -15.86 -6.39 -3.10
C ASN A 45 -16.78 -5.17 -3.00
N GLY A 46 -16.70 -4.30 -4.01
CA GLY A 46 -17.66 -3.22 -4.20
C GLY A 46 -19.07 -3.74 -4.50
N ILE A 47 -20.05 -2.86 -4.36
CA ILE A 47 -21.45 -3.13 -4.71
C ILE A 47 -21.79 -2.35 -5.99
N ASN A 48 -22.59 -2.96 -6.87
CA ASN A 48 -23.20 -2.29 -8.02
C ASN A 48 -24.65 -1.99 -7.67
N LYS A 49 -25.08 -0.73 -7.83
CA LYS A 49 -26.40 -0.24 -7.45
C LYS A 49 -26.99 0.63 -8.57
N GLY A 50 -28.26 0.40 -8.90
CA GLY A 50 -29.01 1.21 -9.86
C GLY A 50 -29.53 2.49 -9.22
N ALA A 51 -29.98 3.47 -10.02
CA ALA A 51 -30.48 4.75 -9.51
C ALA A 51 -31.67 4.56 -8.54
N GLU A 52 -32.47 3.53 -8.76
CA GLU A 52 -33.62 3.11 -7.95
C GLU A 52 -33.25 2.61 -6.55
N ASP A 53 -32.00 2.22 -6.32
CA ASP A 53 -31.52 1.77 -5.01
C ASP A 53 -31.19 2.96 -4.08
N PHE A 54 -31.25 4.21 -4.57
CA PHE A 54 -30.88 5.41 -3.83
C PHE A 54 -32.10 6.15 -3.28
N GLY A 55 -31.90 6.86 -2.17
CA GLY A 55 -32.93 7.71 -1.52
C GLY A 55 -33.03 7.50 0.00
N PHE A 56 -32.56 6.36 0.51
CA PHE A 56 -32.46 6.07 1.93
C PHE A 56 -31.34 5.06 2.20
N GLY A 57 -30.86 4.98 3.45
CA GLY A 57 -29.84 4.01 3.86
C GLY A 57 -28.49 4.63 4.22
N TYR A 58 -27.43 3.86 4.02
CA TYR A 58 -26.06 4.27 4.36
C TYR A 58 -25.39 4.99 3.18
N PRO A 59 -24.42 5.87 3.44
CA PRO A 59 -23.63 6.50 2.38
C PRO A 59 -23.01 5.46 1.44
N PHE A 60 -23.20 5.67 0.15
CA PHE A 60 -22.56 4.88 -0.89
C PHE A 60 -21.37 5.67 -1.43
N VAL A 61 -20.16 5.16 -1.21
CA VAL A 61 -18.92 5.80 -1.68
C VAL A 61 -18.66 5.34 -3.11
N ASN A 62 -18.81 6.26 -4.06
CA ASN A 62 -18.42 6.08 -5.45
C ASN A 62 -16.91 6.24 -5.61
N LEU A 63 -16.34 5.67 -6.68
CA LEU A 63 -14.96 5.89 -7.07
C LEU A 63 -14.62 7.39 -7.21
N LEU A 64 -15.55 8.20 -7.72
CA LEU A 64 -15.32 9.65 -7.87
C LEU A 64 -15.16 10.37 -6.53
N ASP A 65 -15.78 9.88 -5.45
CA ASP A 65 -15.65 10.48 -4.11
C ASP A 65 -14.22 10.37 -3.55
N VAL A 66 -13.41 9.45 -4.09
CA VAL A 66 -12.02 9.22 -3.64
C VAL A 66 -11.04 10.22 -4.23
N PHE A 67 -11.31 10.71 -5.45
CA PHE A 67 -10.33 11.50 -6.22
C PHE A 67 -10.63 12.99 -6.29
N GLY A 68 -11.85 13.42 -5.95
CA GLY A 68 -12.27 14.83 -6.00
C GLY A 68 -12.64 15.30 -7.39
#